data_AF-A0A970ILJ8-F1
#
_entry.id   AF-A0A970ILJ8-F1
#
_cell.length_a   1.000
_cell.length_b   1.000
_cell.length_c   1.000
_cell.angle_alpha   90.00
_cell.angle_beta   90.00
_cell.angle_gamma   90.00
#
_symmetry.space_group_name_H-M   'P 1'
#
loop_
_entity.id
_entity.type
_entity.pdbx_description
1 polymer ?
#
loop_
_entity_poly.entity_id
_entity_poly.type
_entity_poly.pdbx_seq_one_letter_code
_entity_poly.pdbx_strand_id
1 'polypeptide(L)' 'MPDKPFHKNPLSMQFDPSDFLPASEEEKKELIVMRESVTFWKDAGRRLRKNKVAMGSLIVIILTIVFAFILPSFYPYAYE' A
#
# COMPACT_ATOMS: atom_id res chain seq x y z
N MET A 1 48.90 -4.78 10.82
CA MET A 1 48.78 -4.85 12.29
C MET A 1 47.59 -5.78 12.56
N PRO A 2 47.73 -6.84 13.38
CA PRO A 2 46.77 -7.93 13.40
C PRO A 2 45.45 -7.54 14.07
N ASP A 3 44.40 -7.84 13.34
CA ASP A 3 42.96 -7.74 13.52
C ASP A 3 42.47 -8.68 14.63
N LYS A 4 42.50 -8.19 15.87
CA LYS A 4 41.81 -8.84 16.99
C LYS A 4 40.35 -8.36 16.99
N PRO A 5 39.34 -9.23 16.84
CA PRO A 5 37.96 -8.79 16.90
C PRO A 5 37.67 -8.29 18.33
N PHE A 6 37.29 -7.01 18.44
CA PHE A 6 36.90 -6.41 19.71
C PHE A 6 35.73 -7.18 20.32
N HIS A 7 35.80 -7.45 21.63
CA HIS A 7 34.75 -8.15 22.37
C HIS A 7 33.54 -7.22 22.51
N LYS A 8 32.44 -7.53 21.79
CA LYS A 8 31.21 -6.72 21.75
C LYS A 8 30.53 -6.76 23.13
N ASN A 9 30.70 -5.70 23.91
CA ASN A 9 29.99 -5.50 25.17
C ASN A 9 28.69 -4.69 24.89
N PRO A 10 27.49 -5.22 25.21
CA PRO A 10 26.21 -4.62 24.82
C PRO A 10 25.91 -3.26 25.45
N LEU A 11 26.71 -2.81 26.42
CA LEU A 11 26.56 -1.52 27.11
C LEU A 11 27.66 -0.51 26.75
N SER A 12 28.62 -0.89 25.90
CA SER A 12 29.68 0.01 25.47
C SER A 12 29.34 0.63 24.12
N MET A 13 29.36 1.96 24.04
CA MET A 13 29.20 2.74 22.81
C MET A 13 30.48 2.68 21.94
N GLN A 14 31.02 1.47 21.76
CA GLN A 14 32.19 1.20 20.94
C GLN A 14 31.72 1.09 19.48
N PHE A 15 31.98 2.13 18.70
CA PHE A 15 31.75 2.14 17.26
C PHE A 15 32.96 1.54 16.55
N ASP A 16 32.73 0.65 15.59
CA ASP A 16 33.80 0.17 14.72
C ASP A 16 34.08 1.25 13.66
N PRO A 17 35.33 1.74 13.51
CA PRO A 17 35.68 2.68 12.46
C PRO A 17 35.35 2.15 11.05
N SER A 18 35.23 0.82 10.87
CA SER A 18 34.82 0.22 9.60
C SER A 18 33.37 0.54 9.21
N ASP A 19 32.49 0.85 10.18
CA ASP A 19 31.07 1.15 9.93
C ASP A 19 30.85 2.52 9.25
N PHE A 20 31.91 3.34 9.19
CA PHE A 20 31.92 4.62 8.47
C PHE A 20 32.49 4.50 7.05
N LEU A 21 32.99 3.31 6.67
CA LEU A 21 33.40 3.07 5.29
C LEU A 21 32.17 3.10 4.39
N PRO A 22 32.31 3.60 3.14
CA PRO A 22 31.19 3.63 2.21
C PRO A 22 30.62 2.22 2.03
N ALA A 23 29.32 2.09 2.27
CA ALA A 23 28.60 0.82 2.14
C ALA A 23 28.87 0.17 0.78
N SER A 24 29.02 -1.15 0.79
CA SER A 24 29.20 -1.94 -0.43
C SER A 24 27.98 -1.79 -1.36
N GLU A 25 28.16 -2.02 -2.66
CA GLU A 25 27.07 -1.92 -3.65
C GLU A 25 25.90 -2.88 -3.35
N GLU A 26 26.10 -3.87 -2.48
CA GLU A 26 25.10 -4.85 -2.03
C GLU A 26 24.26 -4.29 -0.86
N GLU A 27 24.88 -3.68 0.15
CA GLU A 27 24.19 -3.01 1.26
C GLU A 27 23.42 -1.78 0.81
N LYS A 28 23.94 -1.06 -0.21
CA LYS A 28 23.19 0.02 -0.86
C LYS A 28 21.90 -0.48 -1.50
N LYS A 29 21.87 -1.71 -2.05
CA LYS A 29 20.65 -2.27 -2.68
C LYS A 29 19.56 -2.58 -1.66
N GLU A 30 19.91 -2.99 -0.44
CA GLU A 30 18.94 -3.18 0.65
C GLU A 30 18.34 -1.85 1.13
N LEU A 31 19.14 -0.79 1.20
CA LEU A 31 18.65 0.58 1.44
C LEU A 31 17.76 1.10 0.29
N ILE A 32 17.90 0.52 -0.92
CA ILE A 32 17.06 0.77 -2.10
C ILE A 32 15.92 -0.26 -2.21
N VAL A 33 15.56 -0.97 -1.13
CA VAL A 33 14.20 -1.55 -1.03
C VAL A 33 13.23 -0.38 -0.81
N MET A 34 13.06 0.40 -1.88
CA MET A 34 12.03 1.41 -2.00
C MET A 34 10.72 0.69 -1.74
N ARG A 35 10.08 1.00 -0.61
CA ARG A 35 8.66 0.71 -0.40
C ARG A 35 7.95 1.09 -1.70
N GLU A 36 7.33 0.12 -2.37
CA GLU A 36 6.57 0.41 -3.59
C GLU A 36 5.70 1.63 -3.31
N SER A 37 5.92 2.72 -4.05
CA SER A 37 5.11 3.91 -4.01
C SER A 37 3.74 3.55 -4.59
N VAL A 38 2.93 2.86 -3.80
CA VAL A 38 1.57 2.52 -4.18
C VAL A 38 0.80 3.83 -4.30
N THR A 39 0.36 4.14 -5.51
CA THR A 39 -0.48 5.31 -5.78
C THR A 39 -1.69 5.30 -4.85
N PHE A 40 -2.10 6.47 -4.36
CA PHE A 40 -3.26 6.62 -3.49
C PHE A 40 -4.49 5.83 -3.97
N TRP A 41 -4.78 5.85 -5.27
CA TRP A 41 -5.85 5.08 -5.90
C TRP A 41 -5.71 3.56 -5.76
N LYS A 42 -4.49 3.02 -5.87
CA LYS A 42 -4.21 1.59 -5.69
C LYS A 42 -4.50 1.18 -4.24
N ASP A 43 -4.12 2.01 -3.27
CA ASP A 43 -4.40 1.72 -1.86
C ASP A 43 -5.89 1.93 -1.52
N ALA A 44 -6.52 2.97 -2.03
CA ALA A 44 -7.95 3.24 -1.86
C ALA A 44 -8.81 2.10 -2.43
N GLY A 45 -8.52 1.64 -3.65
CA GLY A 45 -9.21 0.50 -4.26
C GLY A 45 -9.02 -0.80 -3.49
N ARG A 46 -7.83 -1.03 -2.93
CA ARG A 46 -7.55 -2.20 -2.08
C ARG A 46 -8.35 -2.15 -0.78
N ARG A 47 -8.44 -0.99 -0.13
CA ARG A 47 -9.23 -0.80 1.10
C ARG A 47 -10.73 -0.95 0.84
N LEU A 48 -11.22 -0.38 -0.27
CA LEU A 48 -12.61 -0.48 -0.68
C LEU A 48 -13.03 -1.95 -0.87
N ARG A 49 -12.24 -2.72 -1.64
CA ARG A 49 -12.53 -4.15 -1.89
C ARG A 49 -12.46 -5.04 -0.64
N LYS A 50 -11.62 -4.69 0.34
CA LYS A 50 -11.51 -5.45 1.60
C LYS A 50 -12.75 -5.29 2.49
N ASN A 51 -13.46 -4.17 2.39
CA ASN A 51 -14.66 -3.93 3.20
C ASN A 51 -15.91 -4.46 2.50
N LYS A 52 -16.42 -5.60 2.98
CA LYS A 52 -17.64 -6.24 2.43
C LYS A 52 -18.87 -5.34 2.51
N VAL A 53 -19.00 -4.54 3.57
CA VAL A 53 -20.14 -3.61 3.75
C VAL A 53 -20.06 -2.49 2.71
N ALA A 54 -18.89 -1.90 2.53
CA ALA A 54 -18.68 -0.84 1.52
C ALA A 54 -18.88 -1.36 0.09
N MET A 55 -18.48 -2.61 -0.19
CA MET A 55 -18.76 -3.24 -1.48
C MET A 55 -20.26 -3.51 -1.68
N GLY A 56 -20.97 -3.93 -0.62
CA GLY A 56 -22.43 -4.09 -0.66
C GLY A 56 -23.15 -2.79 -1.00
N SER A 57 -22.80 -1.68 -0.32
CA SER A 57 -23.39 -0.37 -0.61
C SER A 57 -23.08 0.11 -2.03
N LEU A 58 -21.86 -0.15 -2.53
CA LEU A 58 -21.48 0.20 -3.90
C LEU A 58 -22.36 -0.53 -4.93
N ILE A 59 -22.66 -1.81 -4.71
CA ILE A 59 -23.55 -2.58 -5.59
C ILE A 59 -24.96 -1.98 -5.60
N VAL A 60 -25.52 -1.64 -4.43
CA VAL A 60 -26.85 -1.04 -4.34
C VAL A 60 -26.92 0.29 -5.09
N ILE A 61 -25.89 1.13 -4.98
CA ILE A 61 -25.80 2.40 -5.71
C ILE A 61 -25.80 2.14 -7.23
N ILE A 62 -24.98 1.19 -7.70
CA ILE A 62 -24.91 0.84 -9.13
C ILE A 62 -26.26 0.34 -9.63
N LEU A 63 -26.93 -0.55 -8.89
CA LEU A 63 -28.26 -1.06 -9.25
C LEU A 63 -29.30 0.07 -9.31
N THR A 64 -29.24 1.02 -8.38
CA THR A 64 -30.15 2.18 -8.35
C THR A 64 -29.95 3.05 -9.60
N ILE A 65 -28.70 3.30 -9.98
CA ILE A 65 -28.38 4.06 -11.20
C ILE A 65 -28.88 3.32 -12.43
N VAL A 66 -28.63 2.01 -12.52
CA VAL A 66 -29.10 1.18 -13.63
C VAL A 66 -30.62 1.20 -13.74
N PHE A 67 -31.33 1.00 -12.63
CA PHE A 67 -32.79 1.08 -12.62
C PHE A 67 -33.30 2.49 -12.96
N ALA A 68 -32.65 3.56 -12.51
CA ALA A 68 -33.05 4.92 -12.86
C ALA A 68 -33.09 5.18 -14.38
N PHE A 69 -32.23 4.51 -15.16
CA PHE A 69 -32.25 4.61 -16.63
C PHE A 69 -33.12 3.54 -17.30
N ILE A 70 -33.12 2.31 -16.78
CA ILE A 70 -33.83 1.19 -17.40
C ILE A 70 -35.33 1.25 -17.14
N LEU A 71 -35.76 1.53 -15.90
CA LEU A 71 -37.17 1.50 -15.51
C LEU A 71 -38.06 2.49 -16.30
N PRO A 72 -37.63 3.75 -16.55
CA PRO A 72 -38.42 4.68 -17.35
C PRO A 72 -38.66 4.22 -18.79
N SER A 73 -37.76 3.39 -19.35
CA SER A 73 -37.92 2.82 -20.68
C SER A 73 -39.04 1.76 -20.74
N PHE A 74 -39.29 1.07 -19.63
CA PHE A 74 -40.28 0.00 -19.55
C PHE A 74 -41.63 0.43 -18.98
N TYR A 75 -41.72 1.60 -18.33
CA TYR A 75 -42.98 2.13 -17.80
C TYR A 75 -43.49 3.28 -18.66
N PRO A 76 -44.33 3.01 -19.68
CA PRO A 76 -44.98 4.06 -20.44
C PRO A 76 -45.92 4.83 -19.50
N TYR A 77 -45.60 6.09 -19.23
CA TYR A 77 -46.52 7.01 -18.57
C TYR A 77 -47.70 7.27 -19.51
N ALA A 78 -48.84 6.62 -19.22
CA ALA A 78 -50.12 7.01 -19.77
C ALA A 78 -50.57 8.28 -19.04
N TYR A 79 -50.41 9.43 -19.68
CA TYR A 79 -51.16 10.61 -19.30
C TYR A 79 -52.56 10.45 -19.91
N GLU A 80 -53.58 10.29 -19.07
CA GLU A 80 -54.97 10.55 -19.48
C GLU A 80 -55.18 12.05 -19.71
#